data_AF-A0A7C2FWA4-F1
#
_entry.id   AF-A0A7C2FWA4-F1
#
_cell.length_a   1.000
_cell.length_b   1.000
_cell.length_c   1.000
_cell.angle_alpha   90.00
_cell.angle_beta   90.00
_cell.angle_gamma   90.00
#
_symmetry.space_group_name_H-M   'P 1'
#
loop_
_entity.id
_entity.type
_entity.pdbx_description
1 polymer ?
#
loop_
_entity_poly.entity_id
_entity_poly.type
_entity_poly.pdbx_seq_one_letter_code
_entity_poly.pdbx_strand_id
1 'polypeptide(L)'
;MSIQAADSRAYLSFLAFLAADELEGRDTPSKGQAIARRYIESLYRTRGIMPAGNGEGQSRSYEQQLPRIIKQFGEETSPEIIASSRTQKFKVDKDFREVIGVDFAGTISGSVVFCGYGISARDFDG
;
A
#
# COMPACT_ATOMS: atom_id res chain seq x y z
N MET A 1 16.53 7.74 23.95
CA MET A 1 17.19 7.98 22.66
C MET A 1 16.85 9.40 22.23
N SER A 2 17.75 10.35 22.47
CA SER A 2 17.55 11.78 22.16
C SER A 2 18.05 12.03 20.73
N ILE A 3 17.23 12.63 19.88
CA ILE A 3 17.60 12.98 18.50
C ILE A 3 18.39 14.29 18.57
N GLN A 4 19.71 14.26 18.34
CA GLN A 4 20.51 15.48 18.28
C GLN A 4 20.34 16.18 16.93
N ALA A 5 20.62 17.49 16.86
CA ALA A 5 20.45 18.29 15.64
C ALA A 5 21.33 17.84 14.45
N ALA A 6 22.39 17.06 14.70
CA ALA A 6 23.18 16.42 13.64
C ALA A 6 22.43 15.26 12.97
N ASP A 7 21.61 14.52 13.74
CA ASP A 7 20.82 13.40 13.24
C ASP A 7 19.63 13.87 12.39
N SER A 8 19.03 15.02 12.72
CA SER A 8 17.85 15.53 12.00
C SER A 8 18.13 15.82 10.53
N ARG A 9 19.31 16.35 10.19
CA ARG A 9 19.72 16.58 8.79
C ARG A 9 19.90 15.28 8.02
N ALA A 10 20.51 14.27 8.65
CA ALA A 10 20.66 12.95 8.03
C ALA A 10 19.29 12.29 7.78
N TYR A 11 18.38 12.32 8.75
CA TYR A 11 17.02 11.82 8.58
C TYR A 11 16.26 12.53 7.46
N LEU A 12 16.34 13.86 7.39
CA LEU A 12 15.72 14.63 6.31
C LEU A 12 16.32 14.27 4.94
N SER A 13 17.63 13.99 4.86
CA SER A 13 18.24 13.54 3.60
C SER A 13 17.72 12.17 3.13
N PHE A 14 17.50 11.24 4.06
CA PHE A 14 16.92 9.93 3.75
C PHE A 14 15.47 10.07 3.26
N LEU A 15 14.68 10.91 3.94
CA LEU A 15 13.30 11.20 3.55
C LEU A 15 13.24 11.89 2.18
N ALA A 16 14.09 12.89 1.95
CA ALA A 16 14.15 13.62 0.69
C ALA A 16 14.48 12.69 -0.49
N PHE A 17 15.46 11.79 -0.31
CA PHE A 17 15.79 10.82 -1.35
C PHE A 17 14.64 9.83 -1.60
N LEU A 18 14.04 9.27 -0.54
CA LEU A 18 12.95 8.29 -0.67
C LEU A 18 11.65 8.88 -1.22
N ALA A 19 11.49 10.20 -1.17
CA ALA A 19 10.34 10.94 -1.68
C ALA A 19 10.64 11.73 -2.96
N ALA A 20 11.82 11.56 -3.55
CA ALA A 20 12.21 12.26 -4.76
C ALA A 20 11.38 11.81 -5.97
N ASP A 21 11.10 12.74 -6.89
CA ASP A 21 10.26 12.49 -8.07
C ASP A 21 10.82 11.38 -8.96
N GLU A 22 12.15 11.22 -9.00
CA GLU A 22 12.84 10.16 -9.75
C GLU A 22 12.52 8.75 -9.26
N LEU A 23 11.98 8.62 -8.05
CA LEU A 23 11.48 7.35 -7.54
C LEU A 23 10.05 7.07 -8.01
N GLU A 24 9.30 8.02 -8.59
CA GLU A 24 7.99 7.77 -9.22
C GLU A 24 6.93 7.12 -8.28
N GLY A 25 7.21 7.06 -6.96
CA GLY A 25 6.39 6.34 -5.97
C GLY A 25 6.93 4.96 -5.56
N ARG A 26 6.24 4.32 -4.61
CA ARG A 26 6.69 3.07 -3.93
C ARG A 26 5.70 1.92 -4.03
N ASP A 27 4.82 1.96 -5.03
CA ASP A 27 3.96 0.83 -5.34
C ASP A 27 4.79 -0.43 -5.57
N THR A 28 4.28 -1.58 -5.14
CA THR A 28 5.01 -2.84 -5.25
C THR A 28 4.43 -3.67 -6.38
N PRO A 29 5.22 -4.04 -7.42
CA PRO A 29 6.59 -3.63 -7.73
C PRO A 29 6.65 -2.39 -8.64
N SER A 30 7.46 -1.40 -8.27
CA SER A 30 7.80 -0.24 -9.12
C SER A 30 9.31 -0.09 -9.27
N LYS A 31 9.71 0.66 -10.30
CA LYS A 31 11.11 1.06 -10.51
C LYS A 31 11.65 1.84 -9.31
N GLY A 32 10.85 2.76 -8.77
CA GLY A 32 11.12 3.49 -7.54
C GLY A 32 11.41 2.61 -6.33
N GLN A 33 10.55 1.61 -6.12
CA GLN A 33 10.70 0.65 -5.04
C GLN A 33 12.04 -0.10 -5.14
N ALA A 34 12.47 -0.47 -6.36
CA ALA A 34 13.74 -1.13 -6.58
C ALA A 34 14.95 -0.23 -6.26
N ILE A 35 14.87 1.07 -6.60
CA ILE A 35 15.91 2.05 -6.28
C ILE A 35 15.98 2.28 -4.77
N ALA A 36 14.83 2.52 -4.12
CA ALA A 36 14.74 2.69 -2.68
C ALA A 36 15.28 1.46 -1.91
N ARG A 37 14.96 0.25 -2.38
CA ARG A 37 15.48 -1.00 -1.82
C ARG A 37 17.01 -1.04 -1.82
N ARG A 38 17.63 -0.78 -2.98
CA ARG A 38 19.10 -0.76 -3.11
C ARG A 38 19.74 0.32 -2.25
N TYR A 39 19.09 1.48 -2.15
CA TYR A 39 19.54 2.57 -1.29
C TYR A 39 19.57 2.15 0.19
N ILE A 40 18.47 1.58 0.70
CA ILE A 40 18.40 1.09 2.09
C ILE A 40 19.43 -0.02 2.34
N GLU A 41 19.59 -0.95 1.39
CA GLU A 41 20.62 -1.98 1.47
C GLU A 41 22.04 -1.39 1.58
N SER A 42 22.34 -0.34 0.80
CA SER A 42 23.63 0.35 0.89
C SER A 42 23.85 0.99 2.27
N LEU A 43 22.79 1.53 2.89
CA LEU A 43 22.81 2.10 4.24
C LEU A 43 23.03 1.04 5.33
N TYR A 44 22.55 -0.19 5.11
CA TYR A 44 22.80 -1.32 6.01
C TYR A 44 24.23 -1.82 5.90
N ARG A 45 24.73 -1.98 4.67
CA ARG A 45 26.12 -2.40 4.41
C ARG A 45 27.12 -1.42 5.00
N THR A 46 26.92 -0.12 4.80
CA THR A 46 27.79 0.94 5.37
C THR A 46 27.80 0.97 6.89
N ARG A 47 26.76 0.43 7.55
CA ARG A 47 26.65 0.33 9.01
C ARG A 47 27.02 -1.05 9.57
N GLY A 48 27.49 -1.97 8.72
CA GLY A 48 27.89 -3.31 9.15
C GLY A 48 26.72 -4.20 9.60
N ILE A 49 25.49 -3.88 9.22
CA ILE A 49 24.31 -4.70 9.52
C ILE A 49 24.37 -5.94 8.64
N MET A 50 24.22 -7.13 9.24
CA MET A 50 24.24 -8.38 8.49
C MET A 50 22.88 -8.68 7.84
N PRO A 51 22.85 -9.32 6.66
CA PRO A 51 21.62 -9.73 6.00
C PRO A 51 20.85 -10.78 6.82
N ALA A 52 19.51 -10.69 6.81
CA ALA A 52 18.60 -11.57 7.56
C ALA A 52 17.44 -12.13 6.71
N GLY A 53 17.43 -11.85 5.40
CA GLY A 53 16.42 -12.28 4.45
C GLY A 53 16.64 -13.70 3.91
N ASN A 54 16.07 -13.99 2.75
CA ASN A 54 16.20 -15.29 2.10
C ASN A 54 17.66 -15.61 1.73
N GLY A 55 17.97 -16.90 1.63
CA GLY A 55 19.32 -17.43 1.37
C GLY A 55 20.03 -17.90 2.64
N GLU A 56 21.16 -18.58 2.46
CA GLU A 56 21.92 -19.21 3.54
C GLU A 56 23.40 -18.81 3.52
N GLY A 57 24.02 -18.84 4.70
CA GLY A 57 25.44 -18.50 4.88
C GLY A 57 25.80 -17.16 4.25
N GLN A 58 26.82 -17.18 3.38
CA GLN A 58 27.31 -15.98 2.69
C GLN A 58 26.36 -15.46 1.60
N SER A 59 25.39 -16.27 1.17
CA SER A 59 24.38 -15.91 0.16
C SER A 59 23.11 -15.33 0.78
N ARG A 60 23.08 -15.11 2.10
CA ARG A 60 21.93 -14.52 2.78
C ARG A 60 21.71 -13.07 2.30
N SER A 61 20.49 -12.75 1.88
CA SER A 61 20.10 -11.45 1.33
C SER A 61 19.51 -10.52 2.37
N TYR A 62 19.34 -9.23 2.04
CA TYR A 62 18.59 -8.27 2.86
C TYR A 62 17.08 -8.30 2.56
N GLU A 63 16.63 -9.22 1.71
CA GLU A 63 15.28 -9.22 1.15
C GLU A 63 14.47 -10.42 1.62
N GLN A 64 13.18 -10.18 1.86
CA GLN A 64 12.19 -11.22 2.07
C GLN A 64 11.32 -11.37 0.82
N GLN A 65 11.31 -12.57 0.25
CA GLN A 65 10.42 -12.98 -0.82
C GLN A 65 9.10 -13.42 -0.22
N LEU A 66 8.03 -12.82 -0.72
CA LEU A 66 6.65 -13.14 -0.37
C LEU A 66 5.88 -13.45 -1.65
N PRO A 67 4.90 -14.37 -1.63
CA PRO A 67 4.06 -14.63 -2.79
C PRO A 67 3.28 -13.35 -3.14
N ARG A 68 3.31 -12.97 -4.42
CA ARG A 68 2.57 -11.80 -4.92
C ARG A 68 1.16 -12.21 -5.33
N ILE A 69 0.16 -11.61 -4.70
CA ILE A 69 -1.23 -11.73 -5.13
C ILE A 69 -1.55 -10.50 -5.97
N ILE A 70 -1.85 -10.68 -7.25
CA ILE A 70 -2.35 -9.62 -8.11
C ILE A 70 -3.85 -9.82 -8.25
N LYS A 71 -4.63 -8.80 -7.85
CA LYS A 71 -6.05 -8.73 -8.16
C LYS A 71 -6.23 -7.75 -9.31
N GLN A 72 -6.95 -8.19 -10.34
CA GLN A 72 -7.37 -7.35 -11.44
C GLN A 72 -8.89 -7.25 -11.37
N PHE A 73 -9.39 -6.03 -11.49
CA PHE A 73 -10.80 -5.77 -11.61
C PHE A 73 -11.16 -5.69 -13.09
N GLY A 74 -12.35 -6.15 -13.45
CA GLY A 74 -12.83 -6.06 -14.84
C GLY A 74 -13.04 -4.60 -15.23
N GLU A 75 -12.80 -4.26 -16.50
CA GLU A 75 -12.94 -2.87 -17.01
C GLU A 75 -14.34 -2.26 -16.77
N GLU A 76 -15.36 -3.11 -16.62
CA GLU A 76 -16.74 -2.72 -16.36
C GLU A 76 -17.15 -2.80 -14.88
N THR A 77 -16.20 -2.98 -13.97
CA THR A 77 -16.48 -3.04 -12.52
C THR A 77 -16.95 -1.66 -12.05
N SER A 78 -18.24 -1.55 -11.73
CA SER A 78 -18.84 -0.30 -11.31
C SER A 78 -20.01 -0.54 -10.38
N PRO A 79 -20.12 0.17 -9.25
CA PRO A 79 -21.36 0.26 -8.52
C PRO A 79 -22.34 1.16 -9.30
N GLU A 80 -23.63 0.84 -9.18
CA GLU A 80 -24.73 1.63 -9.72
C GLU A 80 -25.77 1.84 -8.62
N ILE A 81 -26.22 3.08 -8.45
CA ILE A 81 -27.36 3.41 -7.58
C ILE A 81 -28.58 3.66 -8.46
N ILE A 82 -29.60 2.83 -8.29
CA ILE A 82 -30.88 2.95 -8.97
C ILE A 82 -31.90 3.52 -7.99
N ALA A 83 -32.31 4.76 -8.23
CA ALA A 83 -33.38 5.44 -7.51
C ALA A 83 -34.61 5.61 -8.42
N SER A 84 -35.78 5.88 -7.85
CA SER A 84 -37.04 6.03 -8.59
C SER A 84 -36.98 7.10 -9.69
N SER A 85 -36.12 8.12 -9.54
CA SER A 85 -35.99 9.24 -10.48
C SER A 85 -34.73 9.19 -11.35
N ARG A 86 -33.72 8.38 -11.00
CA ARG A 86 -32.43 8.35 -11.71
C ARG A 86 -31.62 7.09 -11.41
N THR A 87 -30.86 6.65 -12.40
CA THR A 87 -29.74 5.72 -12.22
C THR A 87 -28.43 6.50 -12.27
N GLN A 88 -27.53 6.23 -11.34
CA GLN A 88 -26.18 6.80 -11.30
C GLN A 88 -25.14 5.69 -11.33
N LYS A 89 -24.33 5.67 -12.40
CA LYS A 89 -23.13 4.84 -12.53
C LYS A 89 -21.89 5.61 -12.08
N PHE A 90 -21.03 4.96 -11.30
CA PHE A 90 -19.81 5.56 -10.76
C PHE A 90 -18.58 5.14 -11.57
N LYS A 91 -17.55 5.99 -11.60
CA LYS A 91 -16.31 5.72 -12.35
C LYS A 91 -15.17 5.38 -11.41
N VAL A 92 -14.50 4.25 -11.66
CA VAL A 92 -13.26 3.85 -10.99
C VAL A 92 -12.19 4.94 -11.14
N ASP A 93 -11.36 5.13 -10.12
CA ASP A 93 -10.30 6.15 -10.00
C ASP A 93 -10.77 7.62 -10.02
N LYS A 94 -12.08 7.86 -10.18
CA LYS A 94 -12.69 9.19 -10.07
C LYS A 94 -13.60 9.31 -8.86
N ASP A 95 -14.58 8.41 -8.76
CA ASP A 95 -15.60 8.46 -7.72
C ASP A 95 -15.32 7.45 -6.60
N PHE A 96 -14.59 6.38 -6.89
CA PHE A 96 -14.16 5.38 -5.92
C PHE A 96 -12.86 4.69 -6.35
N ARG A 97 -12.20 4.04 -5.39
CA ARG A 97 -11.03 3.18 -5.61
C ARG A 97 -11.34 1.80 -5.09
N GLU A 98 -10.93 0.79 -5.85
CA GLU A 98 -11.11 -0.60 -5.47
C GLU A 98 -10.12 -0.94 -4.35
N VAL A 99 -10.62 -1.57 -3.29
CA VAL A 99 -9.78 -1.97 -2.15
C VAL A 99 -9.48 -3.47 -2.25
N ILE A 100 -8.21 -3.81 -2.06
CA ILE A 100 -7.75 -5.19 -2.03
C ILE A 100 -8.31 -5.87 -0.78
N GLY A 101 -9.23 -6.82 -0.97
CA GLY A 101 -9.85 -7.57 0.13
C GLY A 101 -11.10 -8.36 -0.26
N VAL A 102 -11.69 -8.06 -1.42
CA VAL A 102 -12.87 -8.78 -1.93
C VAL A 102 -12.43 -9.88 -2.89
N ASP A 103 -12.95 -11.10 -2.72
CA ASP A 103 -12.74 -12.27 -3.60
C ASP A 103 -14.07 -12.69 -4.25
N PHE A 104 -14.79 -11.71 -4.80
CA PHE A 104 -16.08 -11.95 -5.46
C PHE A 104 -16.00 -11.51 -6.91
N ALA A 105 -16.38 -12.41 -7.83
CA ALA A 105 -16.56 -12.13 -9.24
C ALA A 105 -18.04 -12.29 -9.59
N GLY A 106 -18.73 -11.17 -9.84
CA GLY A 106 -20.15 -11.17 -10.21
C GLY A 106 -20.83 -9.85 -9.90
N THR A 107 -22.15 -9.84 -10.08
CA THR A 107 -23.02 -8.70 -9.78
C THR A 107 -23.89 -9.02 -8.58
N ILE A 108 -23.95 -8.11 -7.61
CA ILE A 108 -24.88 -8.16 -6.48
C ILE A 108 -25.82 -6.96 -6.54
N SER A 109 -27.10 -7.20 -6.31
CA SER A 109 -28.14 -6.16 -6.31
C SER A 109 -28.98 -6.29 -5.04
N GLY A 110 -29.25 -5.17 -4.37
CA GLY A 110 -30.03 -5.15 -3.14
C GLY A 110 -30.30 -3.73 -2.65
N SER A 111 -31.08 -3.61 -1.58
CA SER A 111 -31.34 -2.32 -0.94
C SER A 111 -30.07 -1.79 -0.28
N VAL A 112 -29.82 -0.49 -0.44
CA VAL A 112 -28.68 0.20 0.19
C VAL A 112 -29.10 0.75 1.54
N VAL A 113 -28.30 0.51 2.58
CA VAL A 113 -28.51 1.03 3.94
C VAL A 113 -27.24 1.76 4.37
N PHE A 114 -27.39 2.90 5.05
CA PHE A 114 -26.29 3.64 5.65
C PHE A 114 -26.00 3.11 7.06
N CYS A 115 -24.87 2.44 7.25
CA CYS A 115 -24.49 1.79 8.53
C CYS A 115 -23.43 2.58 9.33
N GLY A 116 -23.30 3.89 9.12
CA GLY A 116 -22.26 4.70 9.76
C GLY A 116 -20.85 4.23 9.38
N TYR A 117 -19.98 3.97 10.37
CA TYR A 117 -18.59 3.54 10.15
C TYR A 117 -18.43 2.04 9.85
N GLY A 118 -19.51 1.24 9.92
CA GLY A 118 -19.42 -0.20 9.68
C GLY A 118 -18.61 -0.96 10.74
N ILE A 119 -18.50 -0.41 11.95
CA ILE A 119 -17.79 -1.02 13.09
C ILE A 119 -18.84 -1.59 14.05
N SER A 120 -18.60 -2.82 14.52
CA SER A 120 -19.30 -3.37 15.69
C SER A 120 -18.33 -3.38 16.85
N ALA A 121 -18.64 -2.63 17.92
CA ALA A 121 -17.81 -2.56 19.11
C ALA A 121 -18.70 -2.58 20.35
N ARG A 122 -18.57 -3.65 21.16
CA ARG A 122 -19.39 -3.89 22.35
C ARG A 122 -19.15 -2.87 23.47
N ASP A 123 -18.05 -2.12 23.40
CA ASP A 123 -17.61 -1.19 24.46
C ASP A 123 -18.02 0.29 24.20
N PHE A 124 -18.82 0.56 23.16
CA PHE A 124 -19.33 1.92 22.85
C PHE A 124 -20.82 2.08 23.13
N ASP A 125 -21.47 1.05 23.68
CA ASP A 125 -22.85 1.12 24.15
C ASP A 125 -22.85 1.52 25.63
N GLY A 126 -22.79 2.82 25.91
CA GLY A 126 -23.26 3.47 27.15
C GLY A 126 -22.57 3.10 28.46
#